data_AF-A0A2G5SNV5-F1
#
_entry.id   AF-A0A2G5SNV5-F1
#
_cell.length_a   1.000
_cell.length_b   1.000
_cell.length_c   1.000
_cell.angle_alpha   90.00
_cell.angle_beta   90.00
_cell.angle_gamma   90.00
#
_symmetry.space_group_name_H-M   'P 1'
#
loop_
_entity.id
_entity.type
_entity.pdbx_description
1 polymer ?
#
loop_
_entity_poly.entity_id
_entity_poly.type
_entity_poly.pdbx_seq_one_letter_code
_entity_poly.pdbx_strand_id
1 'polypeptide(L)'
;MAGEHILRLQESVHAGTTLIGVEQGSSVLIRCEHPSGKSGSLRWLRGGTVIKPEYVKTKIDASYVEITNYQPEKDDGVYECSAVGF
;
A
#
# COMPACT_ATOMS: atom_id res chain seq x y z
N MET A 1 18.85 4.27 17.10
CA MET A 1 19.11 3.11 16.22
C MET A 1 17.96 3.09 15.23
N ALA A 2 18.18 3.44 13.96
CA ALA A 2 17.14 3.31 12.95
C ALA A 2 16.95 1.82 12.69
N GLY A 3 15.78 1.29 13.04
CA GLY A 3 15.40 -0.07 12.69
C GLY A 3 14.94 -0.10 11.24
N GLU A 4 15.35 -1.12 10.50
CA GLU A 4 14.71 -1.47 9.23
C GLU A 4 13.41 -2.24 9.56
N HIS A 5 12.31 -1.84 8.94
CA HIS A 5 11.00 -2.46 9.10
C HIS A 5 10.53 -3.06 7.78
N ILE A 6 9.62 -4.04 7.86
CA ILE A 6 9.12 -4.76 6.70
C ILE A 6 7.61 -4.57 6.59
N LEU A 7 7.18 -3.90 5.52
CA LEU A 7 5.78 -3.84 5.13
C LEU A 7 5.46 -5.02 4.22
N ARG A 8 4.24 -5.52 4.29
CA ARG A 8 3.75 -6.61 3.45
C ARG A 8 2.67 -6.08 2.53
N LEU A 9 2.90 -6.09 1.22
CA LEU A 9 1.87 -5.81 0.24
C LEU A 9 1.23 -7.13 -0.21
N GLN A 10 -0.08 -7.23 -0.02
CA GLN A 10 -0.92 -8.30 -0.56
C GLN A 10 -1.80 -7.71 -1.67
N GLU A 11 -1.58 -8.18 -2.90
CA GLU A 11 -2.42 -7.81 -4.03
C GLU A 11 -3.39 -8.95 -4.29
N SER A 12 -4.67 -8.65 -4.53
CA SER A 12 -5.62 -9.69 -4.94
C SER A 12 -5.41 -10.14 -6.39
N VAL A 13 -4.65 -9.38 -7.17
CA VAL A 13 -4.41 -9.59 -8.61
C VAL A 13 -3.27 -10.57 -8.85
N HIS A 14 -2.19 -10.45 -8.08
CA HIS A 14 -1.05 -11.36 -8.12
C HIS A 14 -1.11 -12.18 -6.84
N ALA A 15 -1.19 -13.51 -6.93
CA ALA A 15 -1.26 -14.41 -5.78
C ALA A 15 0.09 -14.49 -4.99
N GLY A 16 0.65 -13.33 -4.66
CA GLY A 16 1.95 -13.15 -4.05
C GLY A 16 1.91 -12.07 -2.96
N THR A 17 2.89 -12.14 -2.06
CA THR A 17 3.15 -11.11 -1.06
C THR A 17 4.48 -10.44 -1.39
N THR A 18 4.47 -9.12 -1.53
CA THR A 18 5.70 -8.33 -1.71
C THR A 18 6.15 -7.81 -0.36
N LEU A 19 7.43 -8.02 -0.03
CA LEU A 19 8.06 -7.49 1.18
C LEU A 19 8.78 -6.18 0.83
N ILE A 20 8.52 -5.13 1.58
CA ILE A 20 9.07 -3.79 1.36
C ILE A 20 9.86 -3.40 2.60
N GLY A 21 11.18 -3.33 2.47
CA GLY A 21 12.06 -2.78 3.51
C GLY A 21 11.93 -1.26 3.56
N VAL A 22 11.74 -0.71 4.76
CA VAL A 22 11.56 0.72 4.99
C VAL A 22 12.28 1.15 6.27
N GLU A 23 12.87 2.34 6.25
CA GLU A 23 13.56 2.91 7.42
C GLU A 23 12.68 3.95 8.11
N GLN A 24 12.72 4.00 9.44
CA GLN A 24 12.01 5.04 10.19
C GLN A 24 12.39 6.45 9.69
N GLY A 25 11.37 7.26 9.42
CA GLY A 25 11.53 8.63 8.92
C GLY A 25 11.71 8.74 7.41
N SER A 26 11.83 7.62 6.68
CA SER A 26 11.91 7.64 5.22
C SER A 26 10.54 7.84 4.58
N SER A 27 10.55 8.06 3.27
CA SER A 27 9.34 8.01 2.46
C SER A 27 9.19 6.62 1.81
N VAL A 28 7.97 6.13 1.72
CA VAL A 28 7.62 4.90 1.00
C VAL A 28 6.42 5.16 0.07
N LEU A 29 6.53 4.64 -1.15
CA LEU A 29 5.47 4.69 -2.15
C LEU A 29 5.14 3.26 -2.56
N ILE A 30 3.96 2.79 -2.16
CA ILE A 30 3.46 1.45 -2.48
C ILE A 30 2.55 1.57 -3.69
N ARG A 31 2.85 0.86 -4.77
CA ARG A 31 2.11 0.90 -6.02
C ARG A 31 1.26 -0.36 -6.18
N CYS A 32 0.05 -0.20 -6.70
CA CYS A 32 -0.83 -1.30 -7.08
C CYS A 32 -1.53 -1.00 -8.40
N GLU A 33 -1.58 -2.00 -9.28
CA GLU A 33 -2.21 -1.90 -10.59
C GLU A 33 -3.49 -2.73 -10.66
N HIS A 34 -4.45 -2.24 -11.45
CA HIS A 34 -5.60 -3.04 -11.83
C HIS A 34 -5.30 -3.71 -13.17
N PRO A 35 -5.48 -5.04 -13.33
CA PRO A 35 -5.09 -5.75 -14.56
C PRO A 35 -5.84 -5.25 -15.81
N SER A 36 -7.08 -4.77 -15.64
CA SER A 36 -7.86 -4.11 -16.70
C SER A 36 -7.67 -2.58 -16.80
N GLY A 37 -6.67 -1.98 -16.15
CA GLY A 37 -6.43 -0.53 -16.16
C GLY A 37 -7.47 0.32 -15.42
N LYS A 38 -8.36 -0.30 -14.63
CA LYS A 38 -9.40 0.37 -13.82
C LYS A 38 -8.87 0.73 -12.43
N SER A 39 -7.76 1.47 -12.36
CA SER A 39 -7.14 1.86 -11.09
C SER A 39 -8.09 2.60 -10.12
N GLY A 40 -9.09 3.30 -10.66
CA GLY A 40 -10.13 4.00 -9.89
C GLY A 40 -11.02 3.11 -9.02
N SER A 41 -11.09 1.80 -9.29
CA SER A 41 -11.85 0.85 -8.48
C SER A 41 -11.00 0.10 -7.45
N LEU A 42 -9.71 0.43 -7.32
CA LEU A 42 -8.83 -0.16 -6.31
C LEU A 42 -9.14 0.43 -4.93
N ARG A 43 -9.11 -0.44 -3.92
CA ARG A 43 -9.27 -0.11 -2.51
C ARG A 43 -8.04 -0.55 -1.75
N TRP A 44 -7.64 0.31 -0.82
CA TRP A 44 -6.51 0.07 0.07
C TRP A 44 -6.97 -0.20 1.50
N LEU A 45 -6.46 -1.27 2.09
CA LEU A 45 -6.56 -1.56 3.50
C LEU A 45 -5.17 -1.68 4.13
N ARG A 46 -5.08 -1.43 5.43
CA ARG A 46 -3.92 -1.74 6.26
C ARG A 46 -4.40 -2.56 7.45
N GLY A 47 -4.00 -3.83 7.49
CA GLY A 47 -4.46 -4.79 8.50
C GLY A 47 -5.99 -4.88 8.57
N GLY A 48 -6.64 -4.95 7.41
CA GLY A 48 -8.11 -4.98 7.27
C GLY A 48 -8.83 -3.64 7.46
N THR A 49 -8.13 -2.56 7.82
CA THR A 49 -8.74 -1.24 8.04
C THR A 49 -8.51 -0.31 6.84
N VAL A 50 -9.52 0.45 6.43
CA VAL A 50 -9.40 1.40 5.31
C VAL A 50 -8.29 2.42 5.57
N ILE A 51 -7.36 2.52 4.64
CA ILE A 51 -6.35 3.58 4.65
C ILE A 51 -7.03 4.91 4.35
N LYS A 52 -6.67 5.95 5.11
CA LYS A 52 -7.30 7.25 4.97
C LYS A 52 -6.97 7.87 3.59
N PRO A 53 -7.91 8.59 2.96
CA PRO A 53 -7.73 9.10 1.60
C PRO A 53 -6.51 9.99 1.39
N GLU A 54 -6.04 10.70 2.41
CA GLU A 54 -4.85 11.56 2.30
C GLU A 54 -3.55 10.81 1.97
N TYR A 55 -3.48 9.51 2.28
CA TYR A 55 -2.35 8.66 1.93
C TYR A 55 -2.50 8.01 0.56
N VAL A 56 -3.70 8.04 -0.03
CA VAL A 56 -4.00 7.32 -1.27
C VAL A 56 -4.01 8.29 -2.45
N LYS A 57 -3.19 7.99 -3.45
CA LYS A 57 -3.17 8.72 -4.73
C LYS A 57 -3.55 7.77 -5.85
N THR A 58 -4.57 8.11 -6.62
CA THR A 58 -4.98 7.31 -7.77
C THR A 58 -4.68 8.06 -9.06
N LYS A 59 -3.96 7.39 -9.96
CA LYS A 59 -3.69 7.82 -11.35
C LYS A 59 -4.37 6.86 -12.31
N ILE A 60 -4.32 7.16 -13.61
CA ILE A 60 -5.00 6.36 -14.64
C ILE A 60 -4.50 4.92 -14.73
N ASP A 61 -3.22 4.69 -14.45
CA ASP A 61 -2.55 3.40 -14.55
C ASP A 61 -2.55 2.61 -13.24
N ALA A 62 -2.44 3.31 -12.10
CA ALA A 62 -2.25 2.69 -10.81
C ALA A 62 -2.82 3.52 -9.65
N SER A 63 -3.03 2.84 -8.53
CA SER A 63 -3.26 3.48 -7.24
C SER A 63 -2.02 3.32 -6.37
N TYR A 64 -1.79 4.30 -5.50
CA TYR A 64 -0.58 4.42 -4.70
C TYR A 64 -0.93 4.73 -3.26
N VAL A 65 -0.18 4.15 -2.32
CA VAL A 65 -0.11 4.61 -0.93
C VAL A 65 1.22 5.34 -0.75
N GLU A 66 1.17 6.61 -0.35
CA GLU A 66 2.35 7.44 -0.11
C GLU A 66 2.45 7.80 1.37
N ILE A 67 3.59 7.48 1.97
CA ILE A 67 3.92 7.82 3.35
C ILE A 67 5.24 8.59 3.30
N THR A 68 5.27 9.84 3.74
CA THR A 68 6.45 10.73 3.58
C THR A 68 7.36 10.81 4.80
N ASN A 69 6.88 10.34 5.95
CA ASN A 69 7.63 10.24 7.21
C ASN A 69 7.17 8.97 7.93
N TYR A 70 7.68 7.84 7.47
CA TYR A 70 7.25 6.53 7.94
C TYR A 70 7.54 6.34 9.44
N GLN A 71 6.51 5.95 10.19
CA GLN A 71 6.61 5.67 11.63
C GLN A 71 6.11 4.26 11.93
N PRO A 72 6.98 3.34 12.41
CA PRO A 72 6.61 1.93 12.65
C PRO A 72 5.35 1.74 13.48
N GLU A 73 5.21 2.48 14.57
CA GLU A 73 4.06 2.41 15.49
C GLU A 73 2.70 2.68 14.81
N LYS A 74 2.72 3.40 13.68
CA LYS A 74 1.51 3.84 12.97
C LYS A 74 1.37 3.16 11.62
N ASP A 75 2.49 2.86 10.97
CA ASP A 75 2.56 2.51 9.56
C ASP A 75 2.98 1.07 9.29
N ASP A 76 3.43 0.33 10.31
CA ASP A 76 3.63 -1.11 10.16
C ASP A 76 2.32 -1.84 9.90
N GLY A 77 2.42 -2.90 9.10
CA GLY A 77 1.33 -3.82 8.86
C GLY A 77 1.31 -4.42 7.48
N VAL A 78 0.17 -5.03 7.18
CA VAL A 78 -0.14 -5.62 5.88
C VAL A 78 -0.95 -4.61 5.10
N TYR A 79 -0.40 -4.14 3.98
CA TYR A 79 -1.07 -3.28 3.01
C TYR A 79 -1.76 -4.19 2.01
N GLU A 80 -3.06 -4.03 1.87
CA GLU A 80 -3.88 -4.86 0.99
C GLU A 80 -4.43 -3.96 -0.11
N CYS A 81 -4.20 -4.36 -1.35
CA CYS A 81 -4.78 -3.70 -2.51
C CYS A 81 -5.69 -4.68 -3.25
N SER A 82 -6.95 -4.30 -3.43
CA SER A 82 -7.93 -5.10 -4.15
C SER A 82 -8.87 -4.27 -4.99
N ALA A 83 -9.37 -4.83 -6.09
CA ALA A 83 -10.47 -4.19 -6.81
C ALA A 83 -11.80 -4.48 -6.11
N VAL A 84 -12.66 -3.46 -6.02
CA VAL A 84 -13.99 -3.62 -5.43
C VAL A 84 -14.91 -4.34 -6.43
N GLY A 85 -15.49 -5.49 -6.02
CA GLY A 85 -16.59 -6.15 -6.74
C GLY A 85 -16.28 -7.46 -7.47
N PHE A 86 -15.47 -8.35 -6.88
CA PHE A 86 -15.32 -9.74 -7.34
C PHE A 86 -16.12 -10.72 -6.49
#